data_AF-A0A562UL92-F1
#
_entry.id   AF-A0A562UL92-F1
#
_cell.length_a   1.000
_cell.length_b   1.000
_cell.length_c   1.000
_cell.angle_alpha   90.00
_cell.angle_beta   90.00
_cell.angle_gamma   90.00
#
_symmetry.space_group_name_H-M   'P 1'
#
loop_
_entity.id
_entity.type
_entity.pdbx_description
1 polymer ?
#
loop_
_entity_poly.entity_id
_entity_poly.type
_entity_poly.pdbx_seq_one_letter_code
_entity_poly.pdbx_strand_id
1 'polypeptide(L)'
;MVYNRDVAATPAQIRAYGAKATGFGEEVNRVIDRQNGELVIKGAPGLQVTKAFTDLAPRWTDRARAAASTVIEVGQTIVNAAGHHADHEANDAGKYRD
;
A
#
# COMPACT_ATOMS: atom_id res chain seq x y z
N MET A 1 32.65 2.10 -15.48
CA MET A 1 31.41 2.91 -15.39
C MET A 1 31.17 3.14 -13.90
N VAL A 2 31.50 4.33 -13.39
CA VAL A 2 31.26 4.67 -11.98
C VAL A 2 29.77 4.94 -11.86
N TYR A 3 29.04 4.07 -11.17
CA TYR A 3 27.67 4.39 -10.76
C TYR A 3 27.78 5.49 -9.71
N ASN A 4 27.78 6.75 -10.13
CA ASN A 4 27.53 7.86 -9.24
C ASN A 4 26.04 7.79 -8.86
N ARG A 5 25.71 6.89 -7.91
CA ARG A 5 24.37 6.68 -7.36
C ARG A 5 24.23 7.53 -6.12
N ASP A 6 24.28 8.84 -6.28
CA ASP A 6 23.73 9.73 -5.26
C ASP A 6 22.21 9.54 -5.32
N VAL A 7 21.68 8.63 -4.51
CA VAL A 7 20.23 8.57 -4.28
C VAL A 7 19.90 9.87 -3.55
N ALA A 8 19.36 10.86 -4.27
CA ALA A 8 19.06 12.17 -3.71
C ALA A 8 18.06 12.12 -2.53
N ALA A 9 17.33 11.02 -2.40
CA ALA A 9 16.42 10.76 -1.29
C ALA A 9 17.14 10.02 -0.16
N THR A 10 17.15 10.63 1.02
CA THR A 10 17.62 10.00 2.27
C THR A 10 16.78 8.77 2.63
N PRO A 11 17.30 7.81 3.43
CA PRO A 11 16.51 6.69 3.96
C PRO A 11 15.21 7.14 4.63
N ALA A 12 15.21 8.28 5.32
CA ALA A 12 14.02 8.82 5.96
C ALA A 12 12.95 9.24 4.94
N GLN A 13 13.35 9.89 3.84
CA GLN A 13 12.43 10.27 2.76
C GLN A 13 11.86 9.04 2.05
N ILE A 14 12.70 8.03 1.77
CA ILE A 14 12.25 6.77 1.17
C ILE A 14 11.25 6.06 2.09
N ARG A 15 11.53 5.95 3.40
CA ARG A 15 10.57 5.41 4.39
C ARG A 15 9.25 6.17 4.39
N ALA A 16 9.30 7.50 4.35
CA ALA A 16 8.09 8.33 4.32
C ALA A 16 7.25 8.09 3.07
N TYR A 17 7.86 7.87 1.90
CA TYR A 17 7.14 7.49 0.69
C TYR A 17 6.50 6.11 0.81
N GLY A 18 7.23 5.11 1.31
CA GLY A 18 6.69 3.77 1.52
C GLY A 18 5.52 3.75 2.51
N ALA A 19 5.63 4.49 3.62
CA ALA A 19 4.56 4.63 4.60
C ALA A 19 3.29 5.28 4.02
N LYS A 20 3.45 6.28 3.14
CA LYS A 20 2.32 6.90 2.43
C LYS A 20 1.59 5.91 1.52
N ALA A 21 2.34 5.11 0.75
CA ALA A 21 1.75 4.08 -0.11
C ALA A 21 1.00 3.03 0.72
N THR A 22 1.61 2.52 1.80
CA THR A 22 0.95 1.60 2.72
C THR A 22 -0.33 2.18 3.29
N GLY A 23 -0.28 3.42 3.81
CA GLY A 23 -1.44 4.10 4.38
C GLY A 23 -2.59 4.30 3.39
N PHE A 24 -2.27 4.58 2.12
CA PHE A 24 -3.27 4.69 1.05
C PHE A 24 -3.97 3.35 0.79
N GLY A 25 -3.23 2.25 0.68
CA GLY A 25 -3.83 0.93 0.50
C GLY A 25 -4.71 0.51 1.70
N GLU A 26 -4.29 0.82 2.92
CA GLU A 26 -5.12 0.62 4.11
C GLU A 26 -6.39 1.49 4.09
N GLU A 27 -6.30 2.73 3.61
CA GLU A 27 -7.46 3.60 3.47
C GLU A 27 -8.47 3.05 2.47
N VAL A 28 -8.00 2.54 1.33
CA VAL A 28 -8.85 1.87 0.34
C VAL A 28 -9.57 0.67 0.98
N ASN A 29 -8.87 -0.17 1.74
CA ASN A 29 -9.49 -1.27 2.47
C ASN A 29 -10.57 -0.80 3.46
N ARG A 30 -10.32 0.27 4.23
CA ARG A 30 -11.31 0.85 5.16
C ARG A 30 -12.56 1.37 4.44
N VAL A 31 -12.40 2.01 3.27
CA VAL A 31 -13.53 2.50 2.48
C VAL A 31 -14.37 1.33 1.96
N ILE A 32 -13.72 0.26 1.48
CA ILE A 32 -14.40 -0.97 1.03
C ILE A 32 -15.19 -1.60 2.18
N ASP A 33 -14.60 -1.71 3.38
CA ASP A 33 -15.26 -2.27 4.57
C ASP A 33 -16.50 -1.47 4.96
N ARG A 34 -16.40 -0.13 4.96
CA ARG A 34 -17.52 0.76 5.26
C ARG A 34 -18.64 0.61 4.24
N GLN A 35 -18.31 0.64 2.94
CA GLN A 35 -19.30 0.52 1.87
C GLN A 35 -20.00 -0.84 1.92
N ASN A 36 -19.27 -1.94 2.14
CA ASN A 36 -19.88 -3.25 2.31
C ASN A 36 -20.80 -3.31 3.54
N GLY A 37 -20.41 -2.71 4.67
CA GLY A 37 -21.29 -2.59 5.84
C GLY A 37 -22.58 -1.82 5.55
N GLU A 38 -22.50 -0.69 4.84
CA GLU A 38 -23.66 0.12 4.45
C GLU A 38 -24.59 -0.61 3.48
N LEU A 39 -24.04 -1.41 2.57
CA LEU A 39 -24.80 -2.18 1.58
C LEU A 39 -25.50 -3.38 2.20
N VAL A 40 -24.90 -4.04 3.19
CA VAL A 40 -25.53 -5.11 3.97
C VAL A 40 -26.69 -4.58 4.83
N ILE A 41 -26.58 -3.36 5.37
CA ILE A 41 -27.60 -2.75 6.23
C ILE A 41 -28.81 -2.22 5.41
N LYS A 42 -28.64 -1.90 4.12
CA LYS A 42 -29.71 -1.38 3.25
C LYS A 42 -30.53 -2.44 2.52
N GLY A 43 -30.56 -3.67 3.01
CA GLY A 43 -31.58 -4.67 2.64
C GLY A 43 -32.96 -4.29 3.18
N ALA A 44 -33.54 -3.19 2.67
CA ALA A 44 -34.91 -2.80 3.00
C ALA A 44 -35.90 -3.84 2.45
N PRO A 45 -36.88 -4.32 3.24
CA PRO A 45 -37.88 -5.26 2.76
C PRO A 45 -38.65 -4.62 1.60
N GLY A 46 -38.64 -5.27 0.43
CA GLY A 46 -39.42 -4.85 -0.74
C GLY A 46 -38.63 -4.19 -1.87
N LEU A 47 -37.36 -3.83 -1.68
CA LEU A 47 -36.48 -3.61 -2.82
C LEU A 47 -35.96 -4.97 -3.29
N GLN A 48 -36.29 -5.38 -4.52
CA GLN A 48 -35.43 -6.33 -5.24
C GLN A 48 -34.08 -5.65 -5.43
N VAL A 49 -33.23 -5.68 -4.40
CA VAL A 49 -31.81 -5.37 -4.51
C VAL A 49 -31.30 -6.41 -5.51
N THR A 50 -31.28 -5.98 -6.76
CA THR A 50 -31.19 -6.85 -7.94
C THR A 50 -30.06 -7.84 -7.76
N LYS A 51 -30.27 -9.11 -8.13
CA LYS A 51 -29.25 -10.15 -8.21
C LYS A 51 -27.90 -9.65 -8.74
N ALA A 52 -27.92 -8.69 -9.67
CA ALA A 52 -26.74 -7.99 -10.17
C ALA A 52 -25.89 -7.33 -9.06
N PHE A 53 -26.50 -6.70 -8.06
CA PHE A 53 -25.79 -6.08 -6.95
C PHE A 53 -25.20 -7.13 -5.99
N THR A 54 -25.94 -8.21 -5.70
CA THR A 54 -25.45 -9.35 -4.90
C THR A 54 -24.31 -10.10 -5.58
N ASP A 55 -24.35 -10.22 -6.92
CA ASP A 55 -23.32 -10.92 -7.70
C ASP A 55 -22.10 -10.03 -7.99
N LEU A 56 -22.28 -8.72 -8.18
CA LEU A 56 -21.21 -7.81 -8.54
C LEU A 56 -20.51 -7.20 -7.32
N ALA A 57 -21.20 -7.03 -6.18
CA ALA A 57 -20.63 -6.44 -4.98
C ALA A 57 -19.40 -7.18 -4.42
N PRO A 58 -19.46 -8.52 -4.29
CA PRO A 58 -18.28 -9.31 -3.92
C PRO A 58 -17.16 -9.13 -4.95
N ARG A 59 -17.49 -9.17 -6.25
CA ARG A 59 -16.48 -9.13 -7.33
C ARG A 59 -15.73 -7.82 -7.44
N TRP A 60 -16.40 -6.67 -7.26
CA TRP A 60 -15.69 -5.38 -7.25
C TRP A 60 -14.96 -5.16 -5.92
N THR A 61 -15.50 -5.66 -4.80
CA THR A 61 -14.82 -5.66 -3.49
C THR A 61 -13.50 -6.42 -3.56
N ASP A 62 -13.50 -7.64 -4.08
CA ASP A 62 -12.32 -8.48 -4.18
C ASP A 62 -11.24 -7.82 -5.06
N ARG A 63 -11.64 -7.23 -6.19
CA ARG A 63 -10.71 -6.48 -7.05
C ARG A 63 -10.12 -5.26 -6.35
N ALA A 64 -10.94 -4.51 -5.63
CA ALA A 64 -10.49 -3.32 -4.92
C ALA A 64 -9.55 -3.68 -3.76
N ARG A 65 -9.81 -4.79 -3.05
CA ARG A 65 -8.91 -5.35 -2.04
C ARG A 65 -7.60 -5.82 -2.65
N ALA A 66 -7.64 -6.54 -3.77
CA ALA A 66 -6.43 -6.99 -4.44
C ALA A 66 -5.55 -5.81 -4.84
N ALA A 67 -6.14 -4.75 -5.42
CA ALA A 67 -5.42 -3.53 -5.74
C ALA A 67 -4.84 -2.85 -4.50
N ALA A 68 -5.60 -2.76 -3.41
CA ALA A 68 -5.14 -2.21 -2.14
C ALA A 68 -3.95 -3.00 -1.56
N SER A 69 -4.02 -4.34 -1.58
CA SER A 69 -2.92 -5.22 -1.17
C SER A 69 -1.66 -4.99 -2.01
N THR A 70 -1.78 -4.86 -3.33
CA THR A 70 -0.62 -4.54 -4.19
C THR A 70 0.00 -3.20 -3.81
N VAL A 71 -0.79 -2.17 -3.51
CA VAL A 71 -0.24 -0.87 -3.10
C VAL A 71 0.46 -0.95 -1.74
N ILE A 72 -0.07 -1.75 -0.80
CA ILE A 72 0.58 -2.02 0.49
C ILE A 72 1.93 -2.72 0.29
N GLU A 73 1.98 -3.74 -0.56
CA GLU A 73 3.21 -4.48 -0.89
C GLU A 73 4.27 -3.57 -1.53
N VAL A 74 3.85 -2.67 -2.43
CA VAL A 74 4.73 -1.64 -3.00
C VAL A 74 5.27 -0.72 -1.90
N GLY A 75 4.41 -0.26 -0.98
CA GLY A 75 4.82 0.56 0.16
C GLY A 75 5.86 -0.14 1.05
N GLN A 76 5.65 -1.41 1.37
CA GLN A 76 6.60 -2.23 2.13
C GLN A 76 7.92 -2.43 1.39
N THR A 77 7.88 -2.66 0.08
CA THR A 77 9.09 -2.80 -0.75
C THR A 77 9.93 -1.51 -0.72
N ILE A 78 9.28 -0.34 -0.77
CA ILE A 78 9.95 0.96 -0.66
C ILE A 78 10.58 1.13 0.73
N VAL A 79 9.88 0.75 1.80
CA VAL A 79 10.45 0.80 3.17
C VAL A 79 11.68 -0.10 3.29
N ASN A 80 11.64 -1.32 2.73
CA ASN A 80 12.78 -2.23 2.73
C ASN A 80 13.98 -1.65 1.96
N ALA A 81 13.73 -1.01 0.81
CA ALA A 81 14.78 -0.32 0.06
C ALA A 81 15.46 0.79 0.88
N ALA A 82 14.71 1.49 1.74
CA ALA A 82 15.29 2.47 2.65
C ALA A 82 16.19 1.85 3.73
N GLY A 83 15.85 0.64 4.20
CA GLY A 83 16.70 -0.13 5.12
C GLY A 83 18.03 -0.49 4.46
N HIS A 84 17.97 -1.09 3.26
CA HIS A 84 19.16 -1.39 2.48
C HIS A 84 20.03 -0.17 2.18
N HIS A 85 19.41 0.98 1.89
CA HIS A 85 20.15 2.23 1.67
C HIS A 85 20.94 2.64 2.92
N ALA A 86 20.31 2.61 4.11
CA ALA A 86 20.96 2.96 5.36
C ALA A 86 22.10 1.99 5.72
N ASP A 87 21.92 0.68 5.49
CA ASP A 87 22.95 -0.33 5.73
C ASP A 87 24.17 -0.11 4.83
N HIS A 88 23.94 0.25 3.56
CA HIS A 88 25.01 0.58 2.62
C HIS A 88 25.76 1.86 3.02
N GLU A 89 25.06 2.92 3.42
CA GLU A 89 25.68 4.17 3.92
C GLU A 89 26.55 3.90 5.16
N ALA A 90 26.09 3.08 6.10
CA ALA A 90 26.84 2.74 7.31
C ALA A 90 28.12 1.93 7.01
N ASN A 91 28.04 0.97 6.08
CA ASN A 91 29.17 0.14 5.69
C ASN A 91 30.25 0.94 4.96
N ASP A 92 29.87 1.89 4.10
CA ASP A 92 30.85 2.73 3.41
C ASP A 92 31.50 3.73 4.36
N ALA A 93 30.78 4.29 5.34
CA ALA A 93 31.37 5.13 6.38
C ALA A 93 32.39 4.39 7.27
N GLY A 94 32.22 3.08 7.47
CA GLY A 94 33.15 2.23 8.21
C GLY A 94 34.48 1.97 7.47
N LYS A 95 34.46 1.86 6.14
CA LYS A 95 35.66 1.56 5.32
C LYS A 95 36.71 2.67 5.29
N TYR A 96 36.35 3.91 5.66
CA TYR A 96 37.27 5.07 5.66
C TYR A 96 37.81 5.40 7.06
N ARG A 97 37.62 4.52 8.05
CA ARG A 97 38.05 4.71 9.43
C ARG A 97 39.26 3.85 9.86
N ASP A 98 39.77 3.02 8.96
CA ASP A 98 40.99 2.21 9.14
C ASP A 98 42.15 2.79 8.28
#